data_AF-A0A7C6MFV7-F1
#
_entry.id   AF-A0A7C6MFV7-F1
#
_cell.length_a   1.000
_cell.length_b   1.000
_cell.length_c   1.000
_cell.angle_alpha   90.00
_cell.angle_beta   90.00
_cell.angle_gamma   90.00
#
_symmetry.space_group_name_H-M   'P 1'
#
loop_
_entity.id
_entity.type
_entity.pdbx_description
1 polymer ?
#
loop_
_entity_poly.entity_id
_entity_poly.type
_entity_poly.pdbx_seq_one_letter_code
_entity_poly.pdbx_strand_id
1 'polypeptide(L)'
;MTSPVRLSGEANVFEATLPWIVMTMDGATVQEGFVNTREGQTFAPWELTLTLPPGSYVLEVYESDPSGGLSGRPPDRDSRNFTVA
;
A
#
# COMPACT_ATOMS: atom_id res chain seq x y z
N MET A 1 0.75 -21.52 -9.85
CA MET A 1 2.11 -21.10 -9.45
C MET A 1 2.01 -19.66 -8.95
N THR A 2 2.84 -19.26 -7.99
CA THR A 2 2.90 -17.89 -7.46
C THR A 2 4.32 -17.36 -7.62
N SER A 3 4.47 -16.07 -7.89
CA SER A 3 5.75 -15.41 -8.13
C SER A 3 5.95 -14.27 -7.13
N PRO A 4 7.17 -14.05 -6.61
CA PRO A 4 7.45 -12.90 -5.76
C PRO A 4 7.44 -11.61 -6.60
N VAL A 5 6.70 -10.60 -6.13
CA VAL A 5 6.70 -9.24 -6.66
C VAL A 5 7.22 -8.29 -5.59
N ARG A 6 8.12 -7.40 -6.00
CA ARG A 6 8.65 -6.34 -5.14
C ARG A 6 7.98 -5.01 -5.49
N LEU A 7 7.38 -4.40 -4.48
CA LEU A 7 6.73 -3.10 -4.55
C LEU A 7 7.55 -2.12 -3.70
N SER A 8 7.72 -0.90 -4.18
CA SER A 8 8.49 0.13 -3.46
C SER A 8 8.05 1.52 -3.87
N GLY A 9 8.28 2.49 -3.00
CA GLY A 9 8.00 3.89 -3.23
C GLY A 9 8.52 4.75 -2.09
N GLU A 10 8.07 6.00 -2.04
CA GLU A 10 8.29 6.91 -0.92
C GLU A 10 6.94 7.39 -0.38
N ALA A 11 6.85 7.60 0.92
CA ALA A 11 5.66 8.17 1.54
C ALA A 11 6.06 9.03 2.75
N ASN A 12 5.24 10.04 3.02
CA ASN A 12 5.30 10.85 4.23
C ASN A 12 4.07 10.49 5.08
N VAL A 13 4.27 9.67 6.12
CA VAL A 13 3.17 9.15 6.96
C VAL A 13 3.47 9.26 8.44
N PHE A 14 2.40 9.32 9.25
CA PHE A 14 2.51 9.31 10.70
C PHE A 14 3.14 8.01 11.22
N GLU A 15 4.05 8.13 12.20
CA GLU A 15 4.76 6.99 12.83
C GLU A 15 5.39 6.00 11.83
N ALA A 16 5.79 6.51 10.66
CA ALA A 16 6.37 5.72 9.59
C ALA A 16 5.49 4.52 9.17
N THR A 17 4.17 4.54 9.42
CA THR A 17 3.29 3.38 9.19
C THR A 17 2.42 3.62 7.97
N LEU A 18 2.62 2.81 6.93
CA LEU A 18 1.93 2.89 5.64
C LEU A 18 1.07 1.64 5.41
N PRO A 19 -0.24 1.71 5.72
CA PRO A 19 -1.21 0.71 5.29
C PRO A 19 -1.25 0.53 3.77
N TRP A 20 -1.52 -0.69 3.33
CA TRP A 20 -1.66 -1.05 1.92
C TRP A 20 -2.72 -2.13 1.70
N ILE A 21 -3.33 -2.12 0.52
CA ILE A 21 -4.25 -3.14 0.02
C ILE A 21 -3.87 -3.46 -1.42
N VAL A 22 -3.81 -4.75 -1.77
CA VAL A 22 -3.74 -5.24 -3.15
C VAL A 22 -5.10 -5.79 -3.53
N MET A 23 -5.65 -5.31 -4.64
CA MET A 23 -6.93 -5.73 -5.20
C MET A 23 -6.75 -6.32 -6.60
N THR A 24 -7.68 -7.17 -7.01
CA THR A 24 -7.88 -7.53 -8.41
C THR A 24 -8.42 -6.32 -9.21
N MET A 25 -8.39 -6.39 -10.54
CA MET A 25 -8.90 -5.31 -11.40
C MET A 25 -10.41 -5.06 -11.27
N ASP A 26 -11.18 -6.04 -10.79
CA ASP A 26 -12.61 -5.92 -10.44
C ASP A 26 -12.84 -5.43 -9.00
N GLY A 27 -11.78 -5.11 -8.25
CA GLY A 27 -11.84 -4.47 -6.93
C GLY A 27 -11.96 -5.44 -5.75
N ALA A 28 -11.76 -6.74 -5.95
CA ALA A 28 -11.75 -7.69 -4.85
C ALA A 28 -10.39 -7.64 -4.12
N THR A 29 -10.41 -7.46 -2.79
CA THR A 29 -9.19 -7.51 -1.97
C THR A 29 -8.53 -8.89 -2.04
N VAL A 30 -7.25 -8.90 -2.37
CA VAL A 30 -6.41 -10.10 -2.46
C VAL A 30 -5.56 -10.25 -1.21
N GLN A 31 -4.87 -9.17 -0.81
CA GLN A 31 -4.04 -9.10 0.40
C GLN A 31 -4.06 -7.66 0.92
N GLU A 32 -3.83 -7.49 2.22
CA GLU A 32 -3.71 -6.18 2.86
C GLU A 32 -2.73 -6.27 4.05
N GLY A 33 -2.25 -5.12 4.49
CA GLY A 33 -1.35 -5.04 5.63
C GLY A 33 -0.80 -3.63 5.83
N PHE A 34 0.36 -3.55 6.45
CA PHE A 34 1.13 -2.32 6.56
C PHE A 34 2.61 -2.60 6.28
N VAL A 35 3.33 -1.55 5.88
CA VAL A 35 4.79 -1.53 5.79
C VAL A 35 5.28 -0.28 6.49
N ASN A 36 6.51 -0.30 7.00
CA ASN A 36 7.12 0.90 7.53
C ASN A 36 7.93 1.64 6.46
N THR A 37 7.79 2.97 6.41
CA THR A 37 8.79 3.81 5.78
C THR A 37 10.06 3.87 6.64
N ARG A 38 11.18 4.30 6.07
CA ARG A 38 12.43 4.45 6.82
C ARG A 38 12.35 5.50 7.94
N GLU A 39 11.50 6.51 7.77
CA GLU A 39 11.26 7.60 8.72
C GLU A 39 9.80 8.05 8.63
N GLY A 40 9.24 8.53 9.74
CA GLY A 40 7.89 9.09 9.77
C GLY A 40 7.90 10.60 9.57
N GLN A 41 6.79 11.16 9.12
CA GLN A 41 6.59 12.62 8.99
C GLN A 41 7.56 13.34 8.03
N THR A 42 8.23 12.60 7.15
CA THR A 42 9.00 13.08 6.00
C THR A 42 8.87 12.06 4.87
N PHE A 43 9.10 12.46 3.62
CA PHE A 43 9.15 11.49 2.52
C PHE A 43 10.32 10.53 2.73
N ALA A 44 9.99 9.27 2.97
CA ALA A 44 10.96 8.23 3.22
C ALA A 44 10.60 6.96 2.44
N PRO A 45 11.61 6.18 2.01
CA PRO A 45 11.38 4.99 1.21
C PRO A 45 10.69 3.89 2.01
N TRP A 46 9.86 3.09 1.33
CA TRP A 46 9.26 1.85 1.80
C TRP A 46 9.43 0.75 0.75
N GLU A 47 9.45 -0.50 1.21
CA GLU A 47 9.61 -1.68 0.35
C GLU A 47 8.81 -2.86 0.90
N LEU A 48 8.11 -3.57 0.01
CA LEU A 48 7.27 -4.72 0.33
C LEU A 48 7.49 -5.81 -0.72
N THR A 49 7.61 -7.06 -0.27
CA THR A 49 7.61 -8.22 -1.17
C THR A 49 6.36 -9.05 -0.93
N LEU A 50 5.60 -9.33 -1.99
CA LEU A 50 4.40 -10.16 -1.94
C LEU A 50 4.56 -11.38 -2.82
N THR A 51 3.90 -12.48 -2.44
CA THR A 51 3.79 -13.67 -3.28
C THR A 51 2.38 -13.72 -3.84
N LEU A 52 2.25 -13.56 -5.16
CA LEU A 52 0.96 -13.48 -5.86
C LEU A 52 0.94 -14.45 -7.06
N PRO A 53 -0.23 -14.99 -7.44
CA PRO A 53 -0.40 -15.64 -8.74
C PRO A 53 -0.10 -14.66 -9.90
N PRO A 54 0.26 -15.17 -11.09
CA PRO A 54 0.27 -14.35 -12.29
C PRO A 54 -1.10 -13.71 -12.53
N GLY A 55 -1.11 -12.41 -12.85
CA GLY A 55 -2.34 -11.62 -12.98
C GLY A 55 -2.11 -10.12 -12.94
N SER A 56 -3.19 -9.36 -13.11
CA SER A 56 -3.19 -7.90 -13.02
C SER A 56 -3.88 -7.44 -11.74
N TYR A 57 -3.26 -6.47 -11.08
CA TYR A 57 -3.63 -6.02 -9.74
C TYR A 57 -3.55 -4.50 -9.61
N VAL A 58 -4.21 -3.99 -8.58
CA VAL A 58 -4.10 -2.60 -8.11
C VAL A 58 -3.50 -2.63 -6.72
N LEU A 59 -2.40 -1.92 -6.51
CA LEU A 59 -1.90 -1.57 -5.18
C LEU A 59 -2.53 -0.23 -4.79
N GLU A 60 -3.12 -0.15 -3.61
CA GLU A 60 -3.48 1.10 -2.94
C GLU A 60 -2.68 1.21 -1.65
N VAL A 61 -2.04 2.37 -1.44
CA VAL A 61 -1.41 2.75 -0.17
C VAL A 61 -2.10 3.99 0.37
N TYR A 62 -2.19 4.13 1.69
CA TYR A 62 -2.93 5.24 2.29
C TYR A 62 -2.36 5.67 3.63
N GLU A 63 -2.60 6.92 4.01
CA GLU A 63 -2.32 7.40 5.36
C GLU A 63 -3.20 6.67 6.40
N SER A 64 -2.64 6.33 7.56
CA SER A 64 -3.45 5.85 8.67
C SER A 64 -4.33 6.99 9.22
N ASP A 65 -5.57 6.66 9.58
CA ASP A 65 -6.47 7.59 10.28
C ASP A 65 -6.84 7.02 11.66
N PRO A 66 -5.96 7.18 12.66
CA PRO A 66 -6.23 6.72 14.02
C PRO A 66 -7.38 7.48 14.69
N SER A 67 -7.81 8.62 14.12
CA SER A 67 -8.91 9.41 14.65
C SER A 67 -10.28 8.86 14.25
N GLY A 68 -10.35 8.01 13.23
CA GLY A 68 -11.62 7.47 12.71
C GLY A 68 -12.45 8.51 11.97
N GLY A 69 -11.81 9.42 11.22
CA GLY A 69 -12.45 10.43 10.38
C GLY A 69 -12.67 11.78 11.05
N LEU A 70 -12.17 11.98 12.28
CA LEU A 70 -12.37 13.22 13.04
C LEU A 70 -11.59 14.41 12.46
N SER A 71 -10.62 14.16 11.58
CA SER A 71 -9.91 15.19 10.83
C SER A 71 -10.80 15.93 9.80
N GLY A 72 -11.99 15.40 9.51
CA GLY A 72 -12.92 15.98 8.53
C GLY A 72 -12.48 15.81 7.06
N ARG A 73 -11.38 15.08 6.81
CA ARG A 73 -10.94 14.67 5.47
C ARG A 73 -10.67 13.16 5.44
N PRO A 74 -10.94 12.47 4.32
CA PRO A 74 -10.46 11.10 4.17
C PRO A 74 -8.92 11.07 4.21
N PRO A 75 -8.30 9.95 4.63
CA PRO A 75 -6.86 9.79 4.53
C PRO A 75 -6.40 9.95 3.07
N ASP A 76 -5.23 10.53 2.88
CA ASP A 76 -4.63 10.61 1.54
C ASP A 76 -4.30 9.19 1.05
N ARG A 77 -4.55 8.93 -0.24
CA ARG A 77 -4.39 7.60 -0.88
C ARG A 77 -3.65 7.73 -2.21
N ASP A 78 -2.83 6.75 -2.54
CA ASP A 78 -2.21 6.58 -3.87
C ASP A 78 -2.45 5.17 -4.40
N SER A 79 -2.70 5.04 -5.70
CA SER A 79 -2.99 3.76 -6.35
C SER A 79 -2.19 3.54 -7.63
N ARG A 80 -1.73 2.30 -7.82
CA ARG A 80 -0.92 1.88 -8.97
C ARG A 80 -1.31 0.50 -9.47
N ASN A 81 -1.50 0.38 -10.78
CA ASN A 81 -1.72 -0.91 -11.43
C ASN A 81 -0.38 -1.60 -11.68
N PHE A 82 -0.34 -2.92 -11.53
CA PHE A 82 0.83 -3.73 -11.86
C PHE A 82 0.42 -5.14 -12.35
N THR A 83 1.36 -5.83 -12.98
CA THR A 83 1.16 -7.20 -13.47
C THR A 83 2.24 -8.11 -12.89
N VAL A 84 1.84 -9.32 -12.51
CA VAL A 84 2.71 -10.42 -12.10
C VAL A 84 2.75 -11.44 -13.24
N ALA A 85 3.95 -11.83 -13.66
CA ALA A 85 4.18 -12.82 -14.71
C ALA A 85 4.41 -14.23 -14.14
#